data_AF-A0A7J6A4U8-F1
#
_entry.id   AF-A0A7J6A4U8-F1
#
_cell.length_a   1.000
_cell.length_b   1.000
_cell.length_c   1.000
_cell.angle_alpha   90.00
_cell.angle_beta   90.00
_cell.angle_gamma   90.00
#
_symmetry.space_group_name_H-M   'P 1'
#
loop_
_entity.id
_entity.type
_entity.pdbx_description
1 polymer ?
#
loop_
_entity_poly.entity_id
_entity_poly.type
_entity_poly.pdbx_seq_one_letter_code
_entity_poly.pdbx_strand_id
1 'polypeptide(L)' 'MDEPKMLSEFDKGQIMMAVRLGQSISETAGLVGCSETAVQETVNEVGQDKGAVSNEGKVGAEKRGRGRARKKP' A
#
# COMPACT_ATOMS: atom_id res chain seq x y z
N MET A 1 -22.33 4.28 18.82
CA MET A 1 -23.04 4.23 17.54
C MET A 1 -22.21 5.03 16.59
N ASP A 2 -21.17 4.41 16.02
CA ASP A 2 -20.34 5.04 15.01
C ASP A 2 -21.21 5.16 13.77
N GLU A 3 -21.80 6.34 13.60
CA GLU A 3 -22.51 6.70 12.38
C GLU A 3 -21.54 6.44 11.22
N PRO A 4 -21.92 5.64 10.21
CA PRO A 4 -21.03 5.36 9.10
C PRO A 4 -20.76 6.71 8.44
N LYS A 5 -19.58 7.26 8.71
CA LYS A 5 -19.13 8.49 8.09
C LYS A 5 -19.06 8.20 6.61
N MET A 6 -20.11 8.57 5.88
CA MET A 6 -20.14 8.47 4.43
C MET A 6 -18.92 9.25 3.95
N LEU A 7 -17.92 8.51 3.52
CA LEU A 7 -16.73 9.10 2.92
C LEU A 7 -17.23 9.83 1.67
N SER A 8 -16.94 11.12 1.61
CA SER A 8 -17.24 11.92 0.43
C SER A 8 -16.55 11.28 -0.78
N GLU A 9 -17.09 11.45 -1.98
CA GLU A 9 -16.39 11.03 -3.21
C GLU A 9 -14.96 11.60 -3.27
N PHE A 10 -14.75 12.79 -2.68
CA PHE A 10 -13.43 13.38 -2.52
C PHE A 10 -12.53 12.56 -1.58
N ASP A 11 -13.03 12.14 -0.42
CA ASP A 11 -12.31 11.30 0.54
C ASP A 11 -11.97 9.94 -0.07
N LYS A 12 -12.93 9.34 -0.80
CA LYS A 12 -12.72 8.09 -1.55
C LYS A 12 -11.63 8.25 -2.61
N GLY A 13 -11.61 9.39 -3.31
CA GLY A 13 -10.56 9.73 -4.26
C GLY A 13 -9.19 9.87 -3.61
N GLN A 14 -9.09 10.53 -2.45
CA GLN A 14 -7.83 10.61 -1.70
C GLN A 14 -7.33 9.25 -1.21
N ILE A 15 -8.24 8.41 -0.71
CA ILE A 15 -7.94 7.02 -0.30
C ILE A 15 -7.36 6.23 -1.48
N MET A 16 -8.00 6.30 -2.65
CA MET A 16 -7.50 5.60 -3.84
C MET A 16 -6.14 6.11 -4.31
N MET A 17 -5.88 7.41 -4.24
CA MET A 17 -4.58 7.98 -4.62
C MET A 17 -3.48 7.49 -3.67
N ALA A 18 -3.71 7.54 -2.36
CA ALA A 18 -2.76 7.07 -1.36
C ALA A 18 -2.42 5.57 -1.55
N VAL A 19 -3.45 4.74 -1.77
CA VAL A 19 -3.27 3.30 -2.02
C VAL A 19 -2.56 3.04 -3.36
N ARG A 20 -2.87 3.80 -4.42
CA ARG A 20 -2.14 3.73 -5.70
C ARG A 20 -0.68 4.16 -5.57
N LEU A 21 -0.38 5.09 -4.66
CA LEU A 21 0.98 5.53 -4.35
C LEU A 21 1.73 4.53 -3.44
N GLY A 22 1.08 3.45 -3.01
CA GLY A 22 1.67 2.43 -2.14
C GLY A 22 1.77 2.85 -0.68
N GLN A 23 0.98 3.84 -0.24
CA GLN A 23 0.92 4.23 1.17
C GLN A 23 0.21 3.16 2.00
N SER A 24 0.55 3.11 3.28
CA SER A 24 -0.07 2.20 4.23
C SER A 24 -1.51 2.60 4.54
N ILE A 25 -2.36 1.62 4.90
CA ILE A 25 -3.76 1.89 5.28
C ILE A 25 -3.84 2.79 6.50
N SER A 26 -2.93 2.62 7.47
CA SER A 26 -2.85 3.47 8.67
C SER A 26 -2.47 4.93 8.34
N GLU A 27 -1.50 5.16 7.44
CA GLU A 27 -1.19 6.51 6.95
C GLU A 27 -2.40 7.13 6.25
N THR A 28 -3.08 6.35 5.40
CA THR A 28 -4.24 6.83 4.65
C THR A 28 -5.40 7.19 5.56
N ALA A 29 -5.67 6.36 6.57
CA ALA A 29 -6.66 6.60 7.61
C ALA A 29 -6.36 7.89 8.40
N GLY A 30 -5.07 8.13 8.71
CA GLY A 30 -4.61 9.36 9.37
C GLY A 30 -4.75 10.61 8.50
N LEU A 31 -4.51 10.50 7.18
CA LEU A 31 -4.62 11.61 6.23
C LEU A 31 -6.08 12.05 6.02
N VAL A 32 -7.01 11.10 5.95
CA VAL A 32 -8.43 11.35 5.69
C VAL A 32 -9.21 11.55 6.99
N GLY A 33 -8.65 11.16 8.14
CA GLY A 33 -9.30 11.25 9.44
C GLY A 33 -10.44 10.25 9.58
N CYS A 34 -10.27 9.03 9.06
CA CYS A 34 -11.27 7.97 9.08
C CYS A 34 -10.70 6.65 9.62
N SER A 35 -11.58 5.69 9.92
CA SER A 35 -11.13 4.37 10.40
C SER A 35 -10.42 3.59 9.30
N GLU A 36 -9.43 2.79 9.67
CA GLU A 36 -8.75 1.86 8.76
C GLU A 36 -9.76 0.91 8.07
N THR A 37 -10.82 0.53 8.78
CA THR A 37 -11.92 -0.27 8.22
C THR A 37 -12.64 0.45 7.08
N ALA A 38 -12.90 1.75 7.22
CA ALA A 38 -13.58 2.53 6.17
C ALA A 38 -12.68 2.71 4.93
N VAL A 39 -11.38 2.84 5.14
CA VAL A 39 -10.37 2.83 4.07
C VAL A 39 -10.38 1.49 3.36
N GLN A 40 -10.36 0.37 4.09
CA GLN A 40 -10.38 -0.97 3.53
C GLN A 40 -11.65 -1.26 2.74
N GLU A 41 -12.82 -0.83 3.23
CA GLU A 41 -14.09 -0.97 2.50
C GLU A 41 -14.11 -0.14 1.22
N THR A 42 -13.60 1.10 1.27
CA THR A 42 -13.50 1.97 0.08
C THR A 42 -12.57 1.38 -0.98
N VAL A 43 -11.43 0.83 -0.57
CA VAL A 43 -10.48 0.18 -1.47
C VAL A 43 -11.08 -1.08 -2.09
N ASN A 44 -11.86 -1.84 -1.32
CA ASN A 44 -12.52 -3.04 -1.83
C ASN A 44 -13.71 -2.70 -2.76
N GLU A 45 -14.44 -1.62 -2.47
CA GLU A 45 -15.55 -1.12 -3.29
C GLU A 45 -15.06 -0.54 -4.63
N VAL A 46 -14.00 0.29 -4.61
CA VAL A 46 -13.56 1.04 -5.81
C VAL A 46 -12.36 0.38 -6.51
N GLY A 47 -11.60 -0.48 -5.83
CA GLY A 47 -10.41 -1.16 -6.35
C GLY A 47 -10.68 -2.31 -7.33
N GLN A 48 -11.95 -2.62 -7.65
CA GLN A 48 -12.28 -3.63 -8.66
C GLN A 48 -12.07 -3.17 -10.10
N ASP A 49 -11.83 -1.87 -10.34
CA ASP A 49 -11.38 -1.37 -11.64
C ASP A 49 -9.87 -1.59 -11.80
N LYS A 50 -9.56 -2.78 -12.32
CA LYS A 50 -8.30 -3.29 -12.87
C LYS A 50 -7.12 -2.30 -12.90
N GLY A 51 -6.33 -2.34 -11.84
CA GLY A 51 -5.03 -1.71 -11.78
C GLY A 51 -4.06 -2.51 -10.93
N ALA A 52 -3.99 -3.81 -11.14
CA ALA A 52 -2.77 -4.55 -10.81
C ALA A 52 -1.65 -3.99 -11.71
N VAL A 53 -1.08 -2.85 -11.33
CA VAL A 53 0.31 -2.60 -11.69
C VAL A 53 1.09 -3.64 -10.92
N SER A 54 1.45 -4.71 -11.63
CA SER A 54 2.56 -5.54 -11.23
C SER A 54 3.72 -4.61 -10.93
N ASN A 55 4.03 -4.41 -9.64
CA ASN A 55 5.36 -3.96 -9.29
C ASN A 55 6.27 -5.20 -9.37
N GLU A 56 6.49 -5.69 -10.59
CA GLU A 56 7.72 -6.41 -10.94
C GLU A 56 8.81 -5.36 -11.19
N GLY A 57 9.07 -4.54 -10.17
CA GLY A 57 10.28 -3.73 -10.04
C GLY A 57 11.27 -4.50 -9.17
N LYS A 58 11.98 -5.45 -9.77
CA LYS A 58 13.19 -6.05 -9.18
C LYS A 58 14.08 -4.95 -8.58
N VAL A 59 14.28 -4.99 -7.27
CA VAL A 59 15.57 -4.59 -6.70
C VAL A 59 16.04 -5.71 -5.79
N GLY A 60 16.32 -6.85 -6.43
CA GLY A 60 17.32 -7.76 -5.91
C GLY A 60 18.65 -7.00 -5.87
N ALA A 61 18.95 -6.34 -4.75
CA ALA A 61 20.32 -6.06 -4.39
C ALA A 61 20.94 -7.38 -3.95
N GLU A 62 21.19 -8.23 -4.94
CA GLU A 62 22.05 -9.39 -4.85
C GLU A 62 23.43 -8.87 -4.44
N LYS A 63 23.69 -8.77 -3.14
CA LYS A 63 25.06 -8.68 -2.65
C LYS A 63 25.69 -10.04 -2.96
N ARG A 64 26.20 -10.19 -4.19
CA ARG A 64 27.19 -11.20 -4.58
C ARG A 64 28.47 -10.96 -3.80
N GLY A 65 28.41 -11.18 -2.49
CA GLY A 65 29.57 -11.36 -1.63
C GLY A 65 30.17 -12.72 -1.95
N ARG A 66 31.03 -12.74 -2.97
CA ARG A 66 31.79 -13.90 -3.42
C ARG A 66 32.39 -14.61 -2.22
N GLY A 67 32.00 -15.87 -2.00
CA GLY A 67 32.69 -16.76 -1.08
C GLY A 67 34.20 -16.68 -1.32
N ARG A 68 34.94 -16.32 -0.29
CA ARG A 68 36.39 -16.50 -0.25
C ARG A 68 36.69 -17.52 0.84
N ALA A 69 36.38 -18.78 0.57
CA ALA A 69 37.07 -19.86 1.24
C ALA A 69 38.52 -19.86 0.75
N ARG A 70 39.42 -19.28 1.54
CA ARG A 70 40.86 -19.46 1.40
C ARG A 70 41.35 -20.09 2.69
N LYS A 71 41.25 -21.42 2.71
CA LYS A 71 42.01 -22.27 3.63
C LYS A 71 43.50 -21.92 3.48
N LYS A 72 44.28 -22.07 4.56
CA LYS A 72 45.72 -22.45 4.68
C LYS A 72 46.38 -21.70 5.86
N PRO A 73 47.48 -22.20 6.44
CA PRO A 73 48.03 -23.56 6.45
C PRO A 73 47.54 -24.39 7.65
#